data_AF-A0A955PN84-F1
#
_entry.id   AF-A0A955PN84-F1
#
_cell.length_a   1.000
_cell.length_b   1.000
_cell.length_c   1.000
_cell.angle_alpha   90.00
_cell.angle_beta   90.00
_cell.angle_gamma   90.00
#
_symmetry.space_group_name_H-M   'P 1'
#
loop_
_entity.id
_entity.type
_entity.pdbx_description
1 polymer ?
#
loop_
_entity_poly.entity_id
_entity_poly.type
_entity_poly.pdbx_seq_one_letter_code
_entity_poly.pdbx_strand_id
1 'polypeptide(L)'
;MMKSRPLTNLRFAVAFGILMISASAHAQFLFQEEGYRWNPENTHVYRLTPTGMTWENAQAYARNHAIGGLRIPGNLVTIRSQSENNWLIDPNTGLQSPFLNKWIGMTDDDRFSNEGIWVWASGEAGIFNANTRFCNRYCNFPPGVPGIDSVEDFATIQDTRGNSPGAWFVATNSGSDPEFPPYGIVEFVSPFVGAFEDTDGNLVPEAWEDNNENGIPDGFENGGPFPAARNLRAGGGVGSIRLVWDPADSEDLLGYNIYRAQDPSFTQPEMINLDGPILDPVFIDGVDNGKPLEEGAQYYYQVESILNIKGIIEHGYSEIVPGRERQFVVNLPDLNAFPKPGEPFRYPISVLNARGLVGNGFEMDVTYPTFIQSVSVERTPLTRNFPELQWTVEPDKNQINFSSAFNPSQERPLIGEGALVNLVFTMDDSTPVGDSGPVEVTQAFFHIG
;
A
#
# COMPACT_ATOMS: atom_id res chain seq x y z
N MET A 1 -53.98 27.73 -57.17
CA MET A 1 -52.66 27.08 -57.12
C MET A 1 -51.72 27.99 -56.35
N MET A 2 -51.66 27.83 -55.03
CA MET A 2 -50.92 28.74 -54.13
C MET A 2 -49.47 28.31 -53.99
N LYS A 3 -48.58 29.27 -54.26
CA LYS A 3 -47.14 29.26 -54.02
C LYS A 3 -46.81 29.66 -52.59
N SER A 4 -45.77 29.04 -52.05
CA SER A 4 -45.17 29.23 -50.74
C SER A 4 -44.73 30.67 -50.41
N ARG A 5 -44.78 31.02 -49.12
CA ARG A 5 -43.99 32.10 -48.51
C ARG A 5 -43.31 31.57 -47.23
N PRO A 6 -42.10 32.07 -46.89
CA PRO A 6 -41.29 31.55 -45.79
C PRO A 6 -41.67 32.21 -44.45
N LEU A 7 -41.53 31.45 -43.36
CA LEU A 7 -41.69 31.94 -41.99
C LEU A 7 -40.39 32.60 -41.52
N THR A 8 -40.48 33.88 -41.20
CA THR A 8 -39.45 34.67 -40.53
C THR A 8 -39.52 34.49 -39.01
N ASN A 9 -38.34 34.40 -38.41
CA ASN A 9 -38.05 34.31 -36.98
C ASN A 9 -38.80 35.34 -36.11
N LEU A 10 -39.35 34.89 -34.98
CA LEU A 10 -39.62 35.74 -33.82
C LEU A 10 -38.94 35.12 -32.60
N ARG A 11 -37.86 35.76 -32.13
CA ARG A 11 -37.15 35.42 -30.89
C ARG A 11 -37.96 35.99 -29.71
N PHE A 12 -38.39 35.14 -28.80
CA PHE A 12 -38.69 35.54 -27.42
C PHE A 12 -37.50 35.13 -26.55
N ALA A 13 -36.75 36.11 -26.08
CA ALA A 13 -35.83 35.93 -24.96
C ALA A 13 -36.67 35.96 -23.68
N VAL A 14 -36.83 34.82 -23.03
CA VAL A 14 -37.26 34.76 -21.63
C VAL A 14 -36.01 34.58 -20.80
N ALA A 15 -35.71 35.59 -20.00
CA ALA A 15 -34.63 35.60 -19.04
C ALA A 15 -34.88 34.51 -17.99
N PHE A 16 -34.06 33.46 -18.00
CA PHE A 16 -33.79 32.61 -16.84
C PHE A 16 -32.51 33.14 -16.20
N GLY A 17 -32.65 34.28 -15.52
CA GLY A 17 -31.71 34.68 -14.49
C GLY A 17 -32.39 34.44 -13.16
N ILE A 18 -31.65 33.92 -12.18
CA ILE A 18 -32.07 33.58 -10.81
C ILE A 18 -32.55 32.13 -10.67
N LEU A 19 -31.61 31.18 -10.60
CA LEU A 19 -31.58 30.10 -9.59
C LEU A 19 -30.30 29.23 -9.71
N MET A 20 -29.10 29.83 -9.62
CA MET A 20 -27.81 29.10 -9.57
C MET A 20 -26.99 29.63 -8.38
N ILE A 21 -27.56 29.59 -7.17
CA ILE A 21 -26.86 29.94 -5.91
C ILE A 21 -26.89 28.76 -4.90
N SER A 22 -27.49 27.61 -5.21
CA SER A 22 -27.86 26.65 -4.16
C SER A 22 -27.07 25.35 -4.07
N ALA A 23 -26.08 25.06 -4.93
CA ALA A 23 -25.28 23.83 -4.82
C ALA A 23 -23.96 24.04 -4.07
N SER A 24 -23.12 24.99 -4.51
CA SER A 24 -21.82 25.30 -3.86
C SER A 24 -21.97 25.81 -2.43
N ALA A 25 -22.98 26.66 -2.16
CA ALA A 25 -23.32 27.09 -0.82
C ALA A 25 -23.84 25.93 0.07
N HIS A 26 -24.42 24.88 -0.52
CA HIS A 26 -24.88 23.69 0.22
C HIS A 26 -23.72 22.74 0.55
N ALA A 27 -22.78 22.51 -0.37
CA ALA A 27 -21.62 21.65 -0.14
C ALA A 27 -20.67 22.25 0.91
N GLN A 28 -20.37 23.56 0.83
CA GLN A 28 -19.63 24.27 1.88
C GLN A 28 -20.37 24.24 3.22
N PHE A 29 -21.70 24.29 3.22
CA PHE A 29 -22.52 24.21 4.43
C PHE A 29 -22.46 22.82 5.08
N LEU A 30 -22.68 21.74 4.32
CA LEU A 30 -22.63 20.37 4.83
C LEU A 30 -21.24 19.97 5.34
N PHE A 31 -20.17 20.40 4.68
CA PHE A 31 -18.79 20.13 5.12
C PHE A 31 -18.45 20.83 6.44
N GLN A 32 -19.00 22.03 6.64
CA GLN A 32 -18.88 22.74 7.91
C GLN A 32 -19.68 22.07 9.05
N GLU A 33 -20.82 21.46 8.73
CA GLU A 33 -21.65 20.72 9.70
C GLU A 33 -20.94 19.47 10.27
N GLU A 34 -20.08 18.82 9.49
CA GLU A 34 -19.29 17.67 9.99
C GLU A 34 -17.99 18.06 10.72
N GLY A 35 -17.69 19.35 10.82
CA GLY A 35 -16.55 19.86 11.58
C GLY A 35 -15.22 19.92 10.81
N TYR A 36 -15.23 19.73 9.49
CA TYR A 36 -14.03 19.92 8.66
C TYR A 36 -13.85 21.38 8.26
N ARG A 37 -12.60 21.82 8.16
CA ARG A 37 -12.22 23.20 7.86
C ARG A 37 -11.06 23.22 6.88
N TRP A 38 -11.24 23.93 5.78
CA TRP A 38 -10.21 24.09 4.75
C TRP A 38 -9.45 25.40 4.98
N ASN A 39 -8.12 25.33 4.99
CA ASN A 39 -7.28 26.51 5.04
C ASN A 39 -6.92 26.95 3.62
N PRO A 40 -7.38 28.12 3.16
CA PRO A 40 -7.14 28.57 1.78
C PRO A 40 -5.67 28.87 1.47
N GLU A 41 -4.83 29.10 2.49
CA GLU A 41 -3.44 29.49 2.27
C GLU A 41 -2.51 28.31 2.00
N ASN A 42 -2.76 27.16 2.64
CA ASN A 42 -1.95 25.96 2.47
C ASN A 42 -2.72 24.79 1.85
N THR A 43 -4.01 24.97 1.56
CA THR A 43 -4.91 23.98 0.93
C THR A 43 -5.17 22.71 1.74
N HIS A 44 -4.78 22.69 3.02
CA HIS A 44 -4.97 21.54 3.89
C HIS A 44 -6.38 21.55 4.51
N VAL A 45 -6.84 20.36 4.89
CA VAL A 45 -8.13 20.14 5.56
C VAL A 45 -7.88 19.72 7.00
N TYR A 46 -8.62 20.35 7.91
CA TYR A 46 -8.48 20.18 9.34
C TYR A 46 -9.79 19.76 9.97
N ARG A 47 -9.72 19.04 11.08
CA ARG A 47 -10.88 18.68 11.90
C ARG A 47 -10.47 18.53 13.36
N LEU A 48 -11.40 18.79 14.29
CA LEU A 48 -11.18 18.43 15.69
C LEU A 48 -11.56 16.97 15.95
N THR A 49 -10.75 16.24 16.72
CA THR A 49 -11.11 14.91 17.25
C THR A 49 -12.31 15.00 18.21
N PRO A 50 -12.95 13.89 18.59
CA PRO A 50 -13.78 13.88 19.79
C PRO A 50 -13.01 14.36 21.03
N THR A 51 -13.73 14.98 21.96
CA THR A 51 -13.20 15.40 23.27
C THR A 51 -12.83 14.19 24.13
N GLY A 52 -11.92 14.38 25.11
CA GLY A 52 -11.60 13.34 26.10
C GLY A 52 -10.51 12.37 25.68
N MET A 53 -9.80 12.67 24.59
CA MET A 53 -8.71 11.82 24.10
C MET A 53 -7.38 12.20 24.75
N THR A 54 -6.61 11.17 25.12
CA THR A 54 -5.16 11.30 25.30
C THR A 54 -4.52 11.71 23.98
N TRP A 55 -3.28 12.21 24.02
CA TRP A 55 -2.57 12.57 22.78
C TRP A 55 -2.46 11.36 21.84
N GLU A 56 -2.10 10.19 22.39
CA GLU A 56 -2.00 8.94 21.62
C GLU A 56 -3.32 8.53 20.98
N ASN A 57 -4.44 8.64 21.70
CA ASN A 57 -5.76 8.30 21.17
C ASN A 57 -6.19 9.29 20.07
N ALA A 58 -5.84 10.58 20.22
CA ALA A 58 -6.10 11.58 19.20
C ALA A 58 -5.26 11.35 17.93
N GLN A 59 -3.99 10.96 18.10
CA GLN A 59 -3.11 10.58 16.99
C GLN A 59 -3.57 9.28 16.30
N ALA A 60 -4.00 8.27 17.06
CA ALA A 60 -4.57 7.05 16.52
C ALA A 60 -5.90 7.31 15.79
N TYR A 61 -6.74 8.21 16.33
CA TYR A 61 -7.96 8.67 15.65
C TYR A 61 -7.62 9.32 14.30
N ALA A 62 -6.64 10.23 14.27
CA ALA A 62 -6.20 10.88 13.04
C ALA A 62 -5.74 9.87 11.97
N ARG A 63 -4.92 8.87 12.36
CA ARG A 63 -4.38 7.86 11.44
C ARG A 63 -5.41 6.85 10.92
N ASN A 64 -6.48 6.65 11.68
CA ASN A 64 -7.55 5.70 11.36
C ASN A 64 -8.84 6.37 10.90
N HIS A 65 -8.78 7.68 10.62
CA HIS A 65 -9.95 8.45 10.24
C HIS A 65 -10.53 7.97 8.90
N ALA A 66 -11.85 7.91 8.84
CA ALA A 66 -12.58 7.48 7.66
C ALA A 66 -13.91 8.24 7.51
N ILE A 67 -14.31 8.52 6.28
CA ILE A 67 -15.60 9.12 5.92
C ILE A 67 -16.35 8.11 5.06
N GLY A 68 -17.54 7.68 5.49
CA GLY A 68 -18.33 6.70 4.71
C GLY A 68 -17.62 5.35 4.48
N GLY A 69 -16.67 4.99 5.35
CA GLY A 69 -15.84 3.79 5.19
C GLY A 69 -14.58 3.98 4.33
N LEU A 70 -14.44 5.11 3.62
CA LEU A 70 -13.21 5.48 2.93
C LEU A 70 -12.20 6.02 3.94
N ARG A 71 -11.05 5.35 4.06
CA ARG A 71 -9.97 5.78 4.95
C ARG A 71 -9.28 7.01 4.38
N ILE A 72 -9.25 8.09 5.15
CA ILE A 72 -8.56 9.34 4.81
C ILE A 72 -7.46 9.52 5.86
N PRO A 73 -6.25 8.99 5.61
CA PRO A 73 -5.20 9.00 6.61
C PRO A 73 -4.78 10.44 6.92
N GLY A 74 -4.86 10.80 8.19
CA GLY A 74 -4.35 12.07 8.72
C GLY A 74 -3.33 11.86 9.82
N ASN A 75 -2.85 12.97 10.37
CA ASN A 75 -2.07 13.01 11.61
C ASN A 75 -2.61 14.14 12.48
N LEU A 76 -2.23 14.20 13.74
CA LEU A 76 -2.29 15.46 14.46
C LEU A 76 -1.46 16.51 13.72
N VAL A 77 -1.98 17.74 13.69
CA VAL A 77 -1.51 18.80 12.80
C VAL A 77 -0.02 19.07 12.92
N THR A 78 0.63 19.22 11.76
CA THR A 78 1.97 19.79 11.63
C THR A 78 1.83 21.28 11.30
N ILE A 79 2.40 22.16 12.13
CA ILE A 79 2.28 23.61 11.92
C ILE A 79 3.56 24.13 11.26
N ARG A 80 3.43 24.60 10.01
CA ARG A 80 4.56 24.91 9.13
C ARG A 80 4.87 26.40 9.03
N SER A 81 3.95 27.25 9.45
CA SER A 81 4.11 28.70 9.36
C SER A 81 3.34 29.46 10.44
N GLN A 82 3.72 30.73 10.65
CA GLN A 82 2.98 31.64 11.52
C GLN A 82 1.55 31.86 11.02
N SER A 83 1.33 31.88 9.71
CA SER A 83 0.01 32.12 9.12
C SER A 83 -0.94 30.96 9.43
N GLU A 84 -0.48 29.72 9.22
CA GLU A 84 -1.20 28.51 9.61
C GLU A 84 -1.48 28.48 11.12
N ASN A 85 -0.49 28.80 11.95
CA ASN A 85 -0.67 28.87 13.40
C ASN A 85 -1.77 29.85 13.81
N ASN A 86 -1.78 31.04 13.20
CA ASN A 86 -2.79 32.07 13.46
C ASN A 86 -4.17 31.61 12.96
N TRP A 87 -4.23 30.97 11.81
CA TRP A 87 -5.48 30.44 11.26
C TRP A 87 -6.08 29.37 12.17
N LEU A 88 -5.29 28.41 12.66
CA LEU A 88 -5.74 27.33 13.54
C LEU A 88 -6.37 27.81 14.87
N ILE A 89 -6.04 29.01 15.33
CA ILE A 89 -6.60 29.60 16.55
C ILE A 89 -7.71 30.61 16.29
N ASP A 90 -7.94 31.03 15.04
CA ASP A 90 -8.94 32.05 14.72
C ASP A 90 -10.35 31.53 15.07
N PRO A 91 -11.15 32.29 15.86
CA PRO A 91 -12.50 31.91 16.24
C PRO A 91 -13.44 31.63 15.06
N ASN A 92 -13.19 32.24 13.91
CA ASN A 92 -14.02 32.11 12.72
C ASN A 92 -13.74 30.83 11.94
N THR A 93 -12.63 30.13 12.20
CA THR A 93 -12.39 28.83 11.56
C THR A 93 -13.32 27.76 12.08
N GLY A 94 -13.95 27.91 13.23
CA GLY A 94 -14.74 26.83 13.84
C GLY A 94 -13.90 25.64 14.33
N LEU A 95 -12.56 25.74 14.38
CA LEU A 95 -11.67 24.85 15.14
C LEU A 95 -11.56 25.26 16.62
N GLN A 96 -12.61 25.91 17.13
CA GLN A 96 -12.69 26.33 18.51
C GLN A 96 -13.11 25.17 19.40
N SER A 97 -12.42 25.03 20.51
CA SER A 97 -12.74 24.05 21.54
C SER A 97 -13.36 24.79 22.73
N PRO A 98 -14.22 24.17 23.56
CA PRO A 98 -14.52 24.72 24.87
C PRO A 98 -13.27 24.85 25.78
N PHE A 99 -12.20 24.10 25.52
CA PHE A 99 -10.95 24.10 26.29
C PHE A 99 -9.89 25.03 25.70
N LEU A 100 -9.00 25.51 26.57
CA LEU A 100 -7.94 26.47 26.19
C LEU A 100 -6.89 25.84 25.27
N ASN A 101 -6.62 24.54 25.41
CA ASN A 101 -5.53 23.85 24.72
C ASN A 101 -6.08 22.75 23.79
N LYS A 102 -5.37 22.50 22.69
CA LYS A 102 -5.68 21.45 21.70
C LYS A 102 -4.42 20.64 21.38
N TRP A 103 -4.51 19.31 21.22
CA TRP A 103 -3.36 18.50 20.82
C TRP A 103 -2.90 18.86 19.41
N ILE A 104 -1.58 18.93 19.22
CA ILE A 104 -0.91 19.05 17.92
C ILE A 104 0.10 17.91 17.76
N GLY A 105 0.64 17.72 16.56
CA GLY A 105 1.48 16.56 16.26
C GLY A 105 2.91 16.60 16.80
N MET A 106 3.33 17.67 17.49
CA MET A 106 4.71 17.79 17.99
C MET A 106 4.86 17.02 19.31
N THR A 107 5.93 16.22 19.43
CA THR A 107 6.23 15.38 20.59
C THR A 107 7.74 15.17 20.72
N ASP A 108 8.26 14.98 21.93
CA ASP A 108 9.62 14.47 22.15
C ASP A 108 9.66 13.09 22.82
N ASP A 109 8.51 12.41 22.91
CA ASP A 109 8.36 11.05 23.45
C ASP A 109 9.38 10.08 22.84
N ASP A 110 9.95 9.21 23.68
CA ASP A 110 11.03 8.28 23.34
C ASP A 110 10.73 7.34 22.15
N ARG A 111 9.46 7.19 21.76
CA ARG A 111 9.07 6.42 20.57
C ARG A 111 9.31 7.19 19.26
N PHE A 112 9.38 8.51 19.31
CA PHE A 112 9.55 9.40 18.16
C PHE A 112 10.94 10.04 18.10
N SER A 113 11.52 10.35 19.25
CA SER A 113 12.78 11.09 19.36
C SER A 113 13.45 10.86 20.72
N ASN A 114 14.46 11.67 21.08
CA ASN A 114 15.05 11.66 22.42
C ASN A 114 14.48 12.84 23.22
N GLU A 115 14.38 12.70 24.54
CA GLU A 115 14.05 13.77 25.49
C GLU A 115 14.69 15.12 25.12
N GLY A 116 13.85 16.17 25.05
CA GLY A 116 14.26 17.53 24.70
C GLY A 116 14.52 17.76 23.20
N ILE A 117 14.28 16.78 22.33
CA ILE A 117 14.30 16.92 20.86
C ILE A 117 12.90 16.66 20.32
N TRP A 118 12.16 17.71 20.07
CA TRP A 118 10.77 17.66 19.63
C TRP A 118 10.68 17.48 18.12
N VAL A 119 9.85 16.54 17.67
CA VAL A 119 9.61 16.18 16.27
C VAL A 119 8.11 16.07 15.98
N TRP A 120 7.73 16.12 14.69
CA TRP A 120 6.34 15.89 14.28
C TRP A 120 6.04 14.40 14.14
N ALA A 121 4.96 13.94 14.77
CA ALA A 121 4.47 12.57 14.71
C ALA A 121 3.98 12.12 13.31
N SER A 122 3.82 13.08 12.39
CA SER A 122 3.59 12.85 10.96
C SER A 122 4.84 12.37 10.22
N GLY A 123 6.04 12.52 10.81
CA GLY A 123 7.32 12.29 10.17
C GLY A 123 7.81 13.47 9.30
N GLU A 124 7.02 14.54 9.20
CA GLU A 124 7.44 15.73 8.46
C GLU A 124 8.65 16.42 9.10
N ALA A 125 9.47 17.04 8.25
CA ALA A 125 10.64 17.77 8.72
C ALA A 125 10.23 18.93 9.63
N GLY A 126 10.77 18.92 10.85
CA GLY A 126 10.60 19.96 11.86
C GLY A 126 11.19 19.44 13.16
N ILE A 127 12.17 20.15 13.71
CA ILE A 127 12.85 19.81 14.94
C ILE A 127 12.91 21.07 15.80
N PHE A 128 12.53 20.92 17.06
CA PHE A 128 12.80 21.89 18.10
C PHE A 128 13.66 21.25 19.19
N ASN A 129 14.84 21.81 19.44
CA ASN A 129 15.73 21.32 20.49
C ASN A 129 15.60 22.21 21.73
N ALA A 130 15.02 21.66 22.80
CA ALA A 130 14.75 22.36 24.07
C ALA A 130 16.02 22.94 24.71
N ASN A 131 17.11 22.18 24.66
CA ASN A 131 18.41 22.54 25.24
C ASN A 131 19.05 23.77 24.58
N THR A 132 18.98 23.84 23.25
CA THR A 132 19.63 24.90 22.45
C THR A 132 18.66 25.98 22.01
N ARG A 133 17.35 25.76 22.20
CA ARG A 133 16.25 26.57 21.64
C ARG A 133 16.32 26.68 20.11
N PHE A 134 17.05 25.78 19.45
CA PHE A 134 17.15 25.75 18.00
C PHE A 134 15.87 25.19 17.40
N CYS A 135 15.30 25.92 16.45
CA CYS A 135 14.19 25.49 15.63
C CYS A 135 14.64 25.53 14.16
N ASN A 136 14.55 24.40 13.45
CA ASN A 136 14.93 24.34 12.04
C ASN A 136 13.81 24.78 11.08
N ARG A 137 12.58 24.99 11.59
CA ARG A 137 11.40 25.45 10.85
C ARG A 137 10.59 26.45 11.70
N TYR A 138 9.27 26.40 11.63
CA TYR A 138 8.38 27.19 12.47
C TYR A 138 8.21 26.52 13.83
N CYS A 139 8.40 27.29 14.90
CA CYS A 139 8.13 26.88 16.27
C CYS A 139 7.52 28.05 17.04
N ASN A 140 6.55 27.78 17.91
CA ASN A 140 5.90 28.82 18.71
C ASN A 140 5.84 28.51 20.21
N PHE A 141 6.86 27.83 20.74
CA PHE A 141 6.99 27.63 22.19
C PHE A 141 7.39 28.94 22.91
N PRO A 142 6.72 29.32 24.01
CA PRO A 142 7.13 30.44 24.85
C PRO A 142 8.55 30.28 25.41
N PRO A 143 9.21 31.38 25.80
CA PRO A 143 10.46 31.31 26.56
C PRO A 143 10.32 30.41 27.80
N GLY A 144 11.21 29.45 27.95
CA GLY A 144 11.21 28.50 29.08
C GLY A 144 10.36 27.24 28.90
N VAL A 145 9.63 27.10 27.78
CA VAL A 145 8.87 25.90 27.41
C VAL A 145 9.38 25.37 26.07
N PRO A 146 9.46 24.04 25.83
CA PRO A 146 9.45 22.95 26.82
C PRO A 146 10.57 23.10 27.86
N GLY A 147 10.35 22.52 29.04
CA GLY A 147 11.42 22.29 30.03
C GLY A 147 12.38 21.20 29.53
N ILE A 148 13.55 21.07 30.16
CA ILE A 148 14.56 20.07 29.77
C ILE A 148 14.33 18.70 30.45
N ASP A 149 13.61 18.69 31.58
CA ASP A 149 13.36 17.49 32.40
C ASP A 149 11.86 17.31 32.70
N SER A 150 10.99 17.77 31.80
CA SER A 150 9.55 17.64 32.00
C SER A 150 9.11 16.25 31.59
N VAL A 151 8.32 15.56 32.42
CA VAL A 151 7.62 14.32 32.06
C VAL A 151 6.49 14.53 31.02
N GLU A 152 6.56 15.65 30.29
CA GLU A 152 5.51 16.19 29.45
C GLU A 152 5.95 16.13 28.00
N ASP A 153 5.63 15.02 27.34
CA ASP A 153 6.25 14.68 26.05
C ASP A 153 5.42 15.13 24.82
N PHE A 154 4.29 15.81 25.04
CA PHE A 154 3.29 16.08 24.00
C PHE A 154 2.91 17.55 23.94
N ALA A 155 2.89 18.11 22.72
CA ALA A 155 2.59 19.51 22.54
C ALA A 155 1.09 19.78 22.38
N THR A 156 0.68 20.93 22.89
CA THR A 156 -0.63 21.53 22.66
C THR A 156 -0.48 22.93 22.08
N ILE A 157 -1.51 23.41 21.38
CA ILE A 157 -1.65 24.82 20.98
C ILE A 157 -2.73 25.49 21.82
N GLN A 158 -2.43 26.67 22.36
CA GLN A 158 -3.36 27.47 23.14
C GLN A 158 -4.25 28.35 22.22
N ASP A 159 -5.55 28.42 22.48
CA ASP A 159 -6.48 29.26 21.71
C ASP A 159 -6.47 30.75 22.14
N THR A 160 -7.30 31.56 21.48
CA THR A 160 -7.42 33.02 21.70
C THR A 160 -7.85 33.48 23.09
N ARG A 161 -8.40 32.60 23.94
CA ARG A 161 -8.84 32.87 25.31
C ARG A 161 -7.71 32.68 26.33
N GLY A 162 -6.62 32.04 25.93
CA GLY A 162 -5.45 31.86 26.78
C GLY A 162 -4.61 33.13 26.94
N ASN A 163 -3.67 33.11 27.87
CA ASN A 163 -2.74 34.23 28.11
C ASN A 163 -1.65 34.34 27.02
N SER A 164 -1.52 33.34 26.16
CA SER A 164 -0.57 33.29 25.05
C SER A 164 -1.20 32.61 23.83
N PRO A 165 -2.16 33.28 23.16
CA PRO A 165 -2.82 32.74 21.96
C PRO A 165 -1.84 32.23 20.90
N GLY A 166 -2.06 31.01 20.45
CA GLY A 166 -1.26 30.35 19.43
C GLY A 166 0.07 29.78 19.92
N ALA A 167 0.48 30.06 21.15
CA ALA A 167 1.70 29.51 21.70
C ALA A 167 1.56 28.01 21.99
N TRP A 168 2.67 27.30 21.92
CA TRP A 168 2.72 25.87 22.15
C TRP A 168 3.15 25.57 23.58
N PHE A 169 2.44 24.65 24.23
CA PHE A 169 2.74 24.19 25.58
C PHE A 169 2.94 22.69 25.59
N VAL A 170 3.61 22.17 26.61
CA VAL A 170 3.78 20.73 26.80
C VAL A 170 2.76 20.20 27.78
N ALA A 171 2.42 18.92 27.67
CA ALA A 171 1.57 18.21 28.60
C ALA A 171 1.91 16.71 28.60
N THR A 172 1.50 16.02 29.67
CA THR A 172 1.57 14.55 29.74
C THR A 172 0.49 13.90 28.89
N ASN A 173 0.68 12.63 28.50
CA ASN A 173 -0.31 11.91 27.70
C ASN A 173 -1.66 11.69 28.43
N SER A 174 -1.70 11.77 29.76
CA SER A 174 -2.73 11.07 30.56
C SER A 174 -4.13 11.68 30.53
N GLY A 175 -4.33 12.87 29.95
CA GLY A 175 -5.66 13.52 29.87
C GLY A 175 -6.36 13.68 31.24
N SER A 176 -5.62 13.50 32.33
CA SER A 176 -6.14 13.39 33.70
C SER A 176 -6.18 14.72 34.43
N ASP A 177 -5.62 15.77 33.82
CA ASP A 177 -5.83 17.12 34.29
C ASP A 177 -7.26 17.55 33.88
N PRO A 178 -8.16 17.87 34.82
CA PRO A 178 -9.54 18.26 34.52
C PRO A 178 -9.66 19.56 33.69
N GLU A 179 -8.58 20.34 33.53
CA GLU A 179 -8.51 21.44 32.55
C GLU A 179 -8.18 20.95 31.12
N PHE A 180 -7.93 19.65 30.93
CA PHE A 180 -7.36 19.03 29.73
C PHE A 180 -8.00 17.69 29.35
N PRO A 181 -9.16 17.72 28.69
CA PRO A 181 -9.40 16.78 27.60
C PRO A 181 -9.31 17.55 26.29
N PRO A 182 -8.11 17.89 25.81
CA PRO A 182 -7.99 18.70 24.62
C PRO A 182 -8.51 17.90 23.42
N TYR A 183 -9.23 18.59 22.55
CA TYR A 183 -9.47 18.11 21.20
C TYR A 183 -8.11 18.04 20.52
N GLY A 184 -7.86 17.01 19.71
CA GLY A 184 -6.76 17.04 18.76
C GLY A 184 -7.16 17.80 17.51
N ILE A 185 -6.25 18.61 16.98
CA ILE A 185 -6.40 19.14 15.62
C ILE A 185 -5.83 18.09 14.69
N VAL A 186 -6.70 17.44 13.93
CA VAL A 186 -6.33 16.53 12.86
C VAL A 186 -6.08 17.35 11.61
N GLU A 187 -4.98 17.05 10.95
CA GLU A 187 -4.66 17.49 9.61
C GLU A 187 -4.72 16.29 8.68
N PHE A 188 -5.50 16.40 7.62
CA PHE A 188 -5.50 15.43 6.54
C PHE A 188 -4.51 15.92 5.50
N VAL A 189 -3.60 15.04 5.10
CA VAL A 189 -2.77 15.29 3.93
C VAL A 189 -3.75 15.39 2.77
N SER A 190 -3.95 16.59 2.25
CA SER A 190 -4.85 16.79 1.11
C SER A 190 -4.30 15.95 -0.04
N PRO A 191 -4.99 14.89 -0.48
CA PRO A 191 -4.61 14.23 -1.72
C PRO A 191 -5.05 15.10 -2.91
N PHE A 192 -5.08 16.43 -2.82
CA PHE A 192 -5.64 17.30 -3.86
C PHE A 192 -4.73 18.50 -4.19
N VAL A 193 -3.46 18.49 -3.76
CA VAL A 193 -2.52 19.56 -4.12
C VAL A 193 -2.07 19.39 -5.58
N GLY A 194 -2.87 19.89 -6.52
CA GLY A 194 -2.53 19.89 -7.96
C GLY A 194 -3.70 19.98 -8.95
N ALA A 195 -4.94 19.77 -8.50
CA ALA A 195 -6.14 19.90 -9.31
C ALA A 195 -7.13 20.75 -8.49
N PHE A 196 -7.68 21.87 -8.92
CA PHE A 196 -8.18 22.24 -10.23
C PHE A 196 -8.15 23.78 -10.34
N GLU A 197 -7.87 24.34 -11.52
CA GLU A 197 -8.43 25.65 -11.85
C GLU A 197 -9.94 25.41 -11.97
N ASP A 198 -10.64 25.77 -10.92
CA ASP A 198 -12.09 25.80 -10.88
C ASP A 198 -12.60 26.70 -12.02
N THR A 199 -13.38 26.12 -12.94
CA THR A 199 -13.96 26.82 -14.08
C THR A 199 -15.05 27.82 -13.71
N ASP A 200 -15.50 27.88 -12.45
CA ASP A 200 -16.52 28.81 -11.96
C ASP A 200 -16.05 29.80 -10.86
N GLY A 201 -14.88 29.57 -10.24
CA GLY A 201 -14.11 30.56 -9.48
C GLY A 201 -14.41 30.68 -7.98
N ASN A 202 -15.00 29.65 -7.36
CA ASN A 202 -15.30 29.51 -5.94
C ASN A 202 -14.22 28.78 -5.07
N LEU A 203 -13.11 28.29 -5.63
CA LEU A 203 -11.94 27.73 -4.93
C LEU A 203 -12.20 26.45 -4.09
N VAL A 204 -13.28 25.71 -4.34
CA VAL A 204 -13.51 24.38 -3.74
C VAL A 204 -13.04 23.28 -4.72
N PRO A 205 -12.38 22.19 -4.26
CA PRO A 205 -11.97 21.11 -5.16
C PRO A 205 -13.18 20.42 -5.83
N GLU A 206 -13.08 20.16 -7.14
CA GLU A 206 -14.18 19.69 -8.00
C GLU A 206 -14.80 18.36 -7.54
N ALA A 207 -14.00 17.44 -6.98
CA ALA A 207 -14.45 16.18 -6.36
C ALA A 207 -15.34 16.36 -5.10
N TRP A 208 -15.77 17.59 -4.81
CA TRP A 208 -16.54 17.96 -3.62
C TRP A 208 -17.70 18.93 -3.95
N GLU A 209 -17.89 19.29 -5.23
CA GLU A 209 -18.89 20.29 -5.67
C GLU A 209 -20.22 19.67 -6.15
N ASP A 210 -20.21 18.42 -6.57
CA ASP A 210 -21.32 17.78 -7.28
C ASP A 210 -21.63 16.42 -6.67
N ASN A 211 -22.03 16.43 -5.40
CA ASN A 211 -22.80 15.31 -4.89
C ASN A 211 -24.06 15.13 -5.77
N ASN A 212 -24.21 13.98 -6.41
CA ASN A 212 -25.46 13.60 -7.08
C ASN A 212 -26.63 13.61 -6.06
N GLU A 213 -27.88 13.36 -6.51
CA GLU A 213 -29.06 13.31 -5.61
C GLU A 213 -28.92 12.34 -4.42
N ASN A 214 -27.87 11.51 -4.38
CA ASN A 214 -27.53 10.58 -3.30
C ASN A 214 -26.32 10.98 -2.44
N GLY A 215 -25.72 12.16 -2.62
CA GLY A 215 -24.62 12.62 -1.76
C GLY A 215 -23.22 12.12 -2.16
N ILE A 216 -23.01 11.72 -3.42
CA ILE A 216 -21.72 11.18 -3.92
C ILE A 216 -21.14 12.10 -5.00
N PRO A 217 -19.87 12.54 -4.91
CA PRO A 217 -19.27 13.46 -5.89
C PRO A 217 -19.27 12.90 -7.32
N ASP A 218 -19.61 13.74 -8.30
CA ASP A 218 -19.68 13.37 -9.72
C ASP A 218 -18.24 13.33 -10.29
N GLY A 219 -17.90 12.21 -10.91
CA GLY A 219 -16.51 11.81 -11.19
C GLY A 219 -16.15 10.42 -10.64
N PHE A 220 -16.85 9.95 -9.60
CA PHE A 220 -16.77 8.56 -9.11
C PHE A 220 -17.61 7.56 -9.93
N GLU A 221 -18.45 8.01 -10.87
CA GLU A 221 -19.42 7.15 -11.56
C GLU A 221 -18.92 6.47 -12.84
N ASN A 222 -17.67 6.67 -13.26
CA ASN A 222 -17.07 5.88 -14.35
C ASN A 222 -15.93 5.00 -13.85
N GLY A 223 -16.25 4.17 -12.85
CA GLY A 223 -15.40 3.13 -12.27
C GLY A 223 -14.96 2.05 -13.26
N GLY A 224 -13.95 2.36 -14.08
CA GLY A 224 -12.94 1.36 -14.38
C GLY A 224 -12.10 1.15 -13.11
N PRO A 225 -11.77 -0.09 -12.70
CA PRO A 225 -10.86 -0.29 -11.59
C PRO A 225 -9.55 0.46 -11.88
N PHE A 226 -9.08 1.27 -10.93
CA PHE A 226 -7.77 1.92 -11.05
C PHE A 226 -6.69 0.88 -11.41
N PRO A 227 -5.64 1.26 -12.16
CA PRO A 227 -4.57 0.35 -12.51
C PRO A 227 -4.06 -0.41 -11.27
N ALA A 228 -4.34 -1.71 -11.23
CA ALA A 228 -3.93 -2.59 -10.15
C ALA A 228 -2.76 -3.45 -10.59
N ALA A 229 -1.98 -3.90 -9.60
CA ALA A 229 -1.12 -5.06 -9.74
C ALA A 229 -1.96 -6.25 -10.25
N ARG A 230 -1.38 -7.01 -11.18
CA ARG A 230 -2.06 -8.16 -11.80
C ARG A 230 -1.23 -9.41 -11.62
N ASN A 231 -1.87 -10.57 -11.79
CA ASN A 231 -1.18 -11.86 -11.80
C ASN A 231 -0.32 -12.05 -10.53
N LEU A 232 -0.88 -11.67 -9.39
CA LEU A 232 -0.27 -11.89 -8.09
C LEU A 232 -0.12 -13.40 -7.89
N ARG A 233 1.06 -13.82 -7.45
CA ARG A 233 1.40 -15.22 -7.21
C ARG A 233 2.13 -15.32 -5.88
N ALA A 234 1.79 -16.34 -5.09
CA ALA A 234 2.44 -16.64 -3.83
C ALA A 234 3.11 -18.02 -3.87
N GLY A 235 4.40 -18.08 -3.56
CA GLY A 235 5.22 -19.30 -3.55
C GLY A 235 5.80 -19.56 -2.17
N GLY A 236 5.40 -20.67 -1.55
CA GLY A 236 5.93 -21.08 -0.25
C GLY A 236 7.38 -21.54 -0.32
N GLY A 237 8.14 -21.20 0.71
CA GLY A 237 9.44 -21.79 1.06
C GLY A 237 9.47 -22.06 2.57
N VAL A 238 10.62 -22.45 3.11
CA VAL A 238 10.82 -22.61 4.55
C VAL A 238 10.96 -21.24 5.20
N GLY A 239 10.08 -20.96 6.16
CA GLY A 239 10.01 -19.71 6.90
C GLY A 239 9.71 -18.48 6.04
N SER A 240 9.21 -18.67 4.81
CA SER A 240 8.92 -17.55 3.91
C SER A 240 7.85 -17.87 2.87
N ILE A 241 7.16 -16.82 2.42
CA ILE A 241 6.31 -16.86 1.23
C ILE A 241 6.75 -15.73 0.31
N ARG A 242 7.14 -16.07 -0.92
CA ARG A 242 7.52 -15.09 -1.93
C ARG A 242 6.32 -14.71 -2.78
N LEU A 243 6.05 -13.41 -2.82
CA LEU A 243 5.01 -12.77 -3.60
C LEU A 243 5.63 -12.14 -4.84
N VAL A 244 4.99 -12.33 -6.00
CA VAL A 244 5.37 -11.70 -7.26
C VAL A 244 4.11 -11.28 -7.99
N TRP A 245 4.10 -10.10 -8.57
CA TRP A 245 3.00 -9.60 -9.41
C TRP A 245 3.55 -8.93 -10.66
N ASP A 246 2.66 -8.71 -11.62
CA ASP A 246 2.93 -7.85 -12.76
C ASP A 246 2.61 -6.40 -12.34
N PRO A 247 3.50 -5.44 -12.61
CA PRO A 247 3.29 -4.05 -12.22
C PRO A 247 1.97 -3.46 -12.74
N ALA A 248 1.40 -2.52 -11.98
CA ALA A 248 0.31 -1.69 -12.44
C ALA A 248 0.75 -0.85 -13.65
N ASP A 249 -0.09 -0.78 -14.69
CA ASP A 249 0.20 -0.02 -15.91
C ASP A 249 -0.14 1.46 -15.71
N SER A 250 0.72 2.16 -14.96
CA SER A 250 0.58 3.58 -14.67
C SER A 250 1.94 4.26 -14.44
N GLU A 251 2.12 5.42 -15.07
CA GLU A 251 3.27 6.31 -14.82
C GLU A 251 3.16 7.01 -13.46
N ASP A 252 1.97 7.03 -12.87
CA ASP A 252 1.67 7.69 -11.60
C ASP A 252 1.89 6.75 -10.38
N LEU A 253 2.42 5.55 -10.59
CA LEU A 253 2.66 4.58 -9.53
C LEU A 253 3.68 5.09 -8.49
N LEU A 254 3.22 5.26 -7.25
CA LEU A 254 4.07 5.58 -6.09
C LEU A 254 4.67 4.33 -5.44
N GLY A 255 4.01 3.17 -5.57
CA GLY A 255 4.47 1.91 -5.03
C GLY A 255 3.31 0.99 -4.63
N TYR A 256 3.63 -0.02 -3.83
CA TYR A 256 2.73 -1.08 -3.43
C TYR A 256 2.68 -1.25 -1.92
N ASN A 257 1.47 -1.39 -1.38
CA ASN A 257 1.24 -1.96 -0.06
C ASN A 257 0.87 -3.43 -0.19
N ILE A 258 1.32 -4.22 0.78
CA ILE A 258 1.13 -5.66 0.82
C ILE A 258 0.33 -6.00 2.05
N TYR A 259 -0.80 -6.67 1.83
CA TYR A 259 -1.74 -7.06 2.86
C TYR A 259 -1.75 -8.57 3.02
N ARG A 260 -1.84 -9.03 4.26
CA ARG A 260 -1.87 -10.44 4.65
C ARG A 260 -3.01 -10.73 5.61
N ALA A 261 -3.72 -11.83 5.39
CA ALA A 261 -4.70 -12.35 6.34
C ALA A 261 -4.51 -13.87 6.56
N GLN A 262 -4.95 -14.39 7.71
CA GLN A 262 -5.08 -15.84 7.96
C GLN A 262 -6.46 -16.39 7.58
N ASP A 263 -7.45 -15.51 7.39
CA ASP A 263 -8.81 -15.85 7.00
C ASP A 263 -9.01 -15.69 5.48
N PRO A 264 -9.53 -16.70 4.75
CA PRO A 264 -9.86 -16.57 3.33
C PRO A 264 -10.85 -15.45 3.01
N SER A 265 -11.67 -15.01 3.98
CA SER A 265 -12.60 -13.89 3.78
C SER A 265 -11.89 -12.54 3.66
N PHE A 266 -10.62 -12.46 4.08
CA PHE A 266 -9.79 -11.26 4.04
C PHE A 266 -10.42 -10.05 4.76
N THR A 267 -11.22 -10.29 5.80
CA THR A 267 -11.96 -9.24 6.51
C THR A 267 -11.12 -8.39 7.45
N GLN A 268 -9.96 -8.88 7.90
CA GLN A 268 -9.04 -8.17 8.79
C GLN A 268 -7.58 -8.34 8.33
N PRO A 269 -7.20 -7.79 7.16
CA PRO A 269 -5.85 -7.91 6.68
C PRO A 269 -4.89 -6.99 7.44
N GLU A 270 -3.68 -7.48 7.66
CA GLU A 270 -2.55 -6.71 8.18
C GLU A 270 -1.68 -6.22 7.01
N MET A 271 -1.32 -4.93 7.01
CA MET A 271 -0.29 -4.41 6.10
C MET A 271 1.10 -4.83 6.60
N ILE A 272 1.89 -5.49 5.76
CA ILE A 272 3.14 -6.14 6.19
C ILE A 272 4.43 -5.45 5.72
N ASN A 273 4.36 -4.49 4.80
CA ASN A 273 5.48 -3.62 4.42
C ASN A 273 5.46 -2.34 5.29
N LEU A 274 6.03 -2.41 6.49
CA LEU A 274 5.90 -1.34 7.49
C LEU A 274 6.72 -0.07 7.18
N ASP A 275 7.75 -0.17 6.34
CA ASP A 275 8.63 0.94 5.95
C ASP A 275 8.02 1.83 4.85
N GLY A 276 6.76 1.58 4.46
CA GLY A 276 6.04 2.30 3.43
C GLY A 276 5.93 1.53 2.11
N PRO A 277 5.34 2.15 1.08
CA PRO A 277 5.13 1.53 -0.22
C PRO A 277 6.43 1.09 -0.88
N ILE A 278 6.45 -0.12 -1.45
CA ILE A 278 7.62 -0.63 -2.18
C ILE A 278 7.43 -0.48 -3.69
N LEU A 279 8.53 -0.28 -4.43
CA LEU A 279 8.48 -0.16 -5.89
C LEU A 279 8.68 -1.50 -6.60
N ASP A 280 9.45 -2.40 -5.98
CA ASP A 280 9.75 -3.70 -6.57
C ASP A 280 8.49 -4.57 -6.60
N PRO A 281 8.17 -5.24 -7.73
CA PRO A 281 6.98 -6.08 -7.85
C PRO A 281 7.16 -7.48 -7.21
N VAL A 282 7.95 -7.52 -6.13
CA VAL A 282 8.36 -8.72 -5.41
C VAL A 282 8.43 -8.40 -3.91
N PHE A 283 7.93 -9.31 -3.09
CA PHE A 283 8.03 -9.22 -1.63
C PHE A 283 8.19 -10.61 -1.00
N ILE A 284 9.03 -10.76 0.02
CA ILE A 284 9.27 -12.02 0.73
C ILE A 284 8.77 -11.91 2.17
N ASP A 285 7.53 -12.35 2.39
CA ASP A 285 6.95 -12.45 3.73
C ASP A 285 7.75 -13.47 4.57
N GLY A 286 7.95 -13.18 5.86
CA GLY A 286 8.85 -13.94 6.75
C GLY A 286 10.31 -13.46 6.71
N VAL A 287 10.71 -12.68 5.70
CA VAL A 287 12.08 -12.17 5.53
C VAL A 287 12.08 -10.64 5.52
N ASP A 288 11.40 -10.03 4.56
CA ASP A 288 11.47 -8.57 4.32
C ASP A 288 10.79 -7.78 5.44
N ASN A 289 9.73 -8.33 6.03
CA ASN A 289 9.06 -7.72 7.19
C ASN A 289 9.63 -8.13 8.55
N GLY A 290 10.59 -9.06 8.59
CA GLY A 290 11.12 -9.63 9.84
C GLY A 290 10.09 -10.34 10.73
N LYS A 291 8.88 -10.65 10.23
CA LYS A 291 7.81 -11.32 10.98
C LYS A 291 7.75 -12.79 10.59
N PRO A 292 8.27 -13.72 11.42
CA PRO A 292 8.31 -15.13 11.08
C PRO A 292 6.90 -15.69 10.84
N LEU A 293 6.80 -16.62 9.89
CA LEU A 293 5.57 -17.33 9.57
C LEU A 293 5.40 -18.56 10.46
N GLU A 294 4.15 -18.93 10.72
CA GLU A 294 3.82 -20.20 11.35
C GLU A 294 4.08 -21.36 10.37
N GLU A 295 4.67 -22.44 10.87
CA GLU A 295 5.03 -23.60 10.07
C GLU A 295 3.80 -24.28 9.44
N GLY A 296 3.81 -24.47 8.13
CA GLY A 296 2.75 -25.08 7.33
C GLY A 296 1.47 -24.26 7.23
N ALA A 297 1.44 -23.05 7.80
CA ALA A 297 0.27 -22.19 7.82
C ALA A 297 -0.06 -21.65 6.42
N GLN A 298 -1.35 -21.45 6.19
CA GLN A 298 -1.87 -20.81 4.98
C GLN A 298 -2.23 -19.36 5.29
N TYR A 299 -1.77 -18.47 4.42
CA TYR A 299 -2.03 -17.04 4.43
C TYR A 299 -2.69 -16.64 3.10
N TYR A 300 -3.34 -15.51 3.11
CA TYR A 300 -3.97 -14.89 1.94
C TYR A 300 -3.34 -13.52 1.75
N TYR A 301 -3.08 -13.16 0.49
CA TYR A 301 -2.36 -11.94 0.14
C TYR A 301 -3.12 -11.11 -0.87
N GLN A 302 -3.03 -9.79 -0.72
CA GLN A 302 -3.50 -8.81 -1.68
C GLN A 302 -2.46 -7.70 -1.80
N VAL A 303 -2.25 -7.21 -3.02
CA VAL A 303 -1.40 -6.07 -3.30
C VAL A 303 -2.27 -4.87 -3.64
N GLU A 304 -2.00 -3.75 -2.97
CA GLU A 304 -2.60 -2.45 -3.25
C GLU A 304 -1.58 -1.61 -4.00
N SER A 305 -1.94 -1.16 -5.19
CA SER A 305 -1.18 -0.19 -5.98
C SER A 305 -1.58 1.20 -5.53
N ILE A 306 -0.59 2.02 -5.17
CA ILE A 306 -0.79 3.41 -4.77
C ILE A 306 -0.38 4.29 -5.93
N LEU A 307 -1.31 5.09 -6.43
CA LEU A 307 -1.15 5.93 -7.60
C LEU A 307 -1.27 7.39 -7.19
N ASN A 308 -0.50 8.28 -7.79
CA ASN A 308 -0.64 9.73 -7.64
C ASN A 308 -1.14 10.35 -8.95
N ILE A 309 -2.44 10.23 -9.19
CA ILE A 309 -3.05 10.74 -10.41
C ILE A 309 -3.34 12.22 -10.19
N LYS A 310 -2.46 13.09 -10.70
CA LYS A 310 -2.62 14.56 -10.65
C LYS A 310 -2.76 15.13 -9.23
N GLY A 311 -2.02 14.57 -8.28
CA GLY A 311 -2.06 14.97 -6.87
C GLY A 311 -2.99 14.10 -6.01
N ILE A 312 -3.84 13.27 -6.63
CA ILE A 312 -4.81 12.39 -5.97
C ILE A 312 -4.24 11.00 -5.76
N ILE A 313 -4.28 10.56 -4.50
CA ILE A 313 -3.91 9.21 -4.11
C ILE A 313 -5.06 8.27 -4.43
N GLU A 314 -4.83 7.38 -5.39
CA GLU A 314 -5.78 6.37 -5.82
C GLU A 314 -5.25 4.96 -5.57
N HIS A 315 -6.18 4.02 -5.41
CA HIS A 315 -5.89 2.67 -4.93
C HIS A 315 -6.38 1.61 -5.92
N GLY A 316 -5.47 0.75 -6.39
CA GLY A 316 -5.78 -0.40 -7.25
C GLY A 316 -5.47 -1.72 -6.54
N TYR A 317 -6.49 -2.52 -6.25
CA TYR A 317 -6.31 -3.80 -5.55
C TYR A 317 -6.18 -4.98 -6.52
N SER A 318 -5.18 -5.83 -6.30
CA SER A 318 -5.08 -7.13 -6.98
C SER A 318 -6.18 -8.09 -6.52
N GLU A 319 -6.26 -9.22 -7.20
CA GLU A 319 -6.90 -10.42 -6.67
C GLU A 319 -6.28 -10.85 -5.34
N ILE A 320 -7.05 -11.61 -4.55
CA ILE A 320 -6.56 -12.25 -3.34
C ILE A 320 -6.02 -13.63 -3.72
N VAL A 321 -4.78 -13.93 -3.33
CA VAL A 321 -4.19 -15.26 -3.58
C VAL A 321 -3.78 -15.96 -2.30
N PRO A 322 -3.97 -17.29 -2.20
CA PRO A 322 -3.46 -18.06 -1.09
C PRO A 322 -1.96 -18.36 -1.27
N GLY A 323 -1.22 -18.35 -0.17
CA GLY A 323 0.14 -18.86 -0.07
C GLY A 323 0.30 -19.70 1.19
N ARG A 324 0.97 -20.84 1.09
CA ARG A 324 1.20 -21.73 2.24
C ARG A 324 2.69 -21.90 2.48
N GLU A 325 3.11 -21.74 3.73
CA GLU A 325 4.49 -21.99 4.13
C GLU A 325 4.84 -23.47 3.87
N ARG A 326 6.07 -23.74 3.39
CA ARG A 326 6.51 -25.07 2.90
C ARG A 326 5.73 -25.66 1.71
N GLN A 327 4.92 -24.87 1.01
CA GLN A 327 4.32 -25.29 -0.26
C GLN A 327 5.13 -24.77 -1.46
N PHE A 328 6.04 -25.60 -1.96
CA PHE A 328 6.81 -25.29 -3.16
C PHE A 328 5.93 -25.37 -4.40
N VAL A 329 5.77 -24.25 -5.11
CA VAL A 329 5.06 -24.19 -6.39
C VAL A 329 6.06 -24.48 -7.49
N VAL A 330 5.85 -25.58 -8.22
CA VAL A 330 6.65 -25.97 -9.38
C VAL A 330 5.97 -25.46 -10.64
N ASN A 331 6.70 -24.73 -11.47
CA ASN A 331 6.24 -24.23 -12.76
C ASN A 331 6.92 -25.00 -13.90
N LEU A 332 6.10 -25.45 -14.86
CA LEU A 332 6.50 -26.13 -16.08
C LEU A 332 6.05 -25.25 -17.26
N PRO A 333 6.97 -24.72 -18.08
CA PRO A 333 6.59 -23.82 -19.16
C PRO A 333 5.85 -24.56 -20.26
N ASP A 334 4.94 -23.86 -20.93
CA ASP A 334 4.34 -24.38 -22.15
C ASP A 334 5.34 -24.34 -23.32
N LEU A 335 5.48 -25.44 -24.05
CA LEU A 335 6.43 -25.60 -25.15
C LEU A 335 5.85 -25.05 -26.46
N ASN A 336 5.60 -23.74 -26.49
CA ASN A 336 5.01 -23.09 -27.67
C ASN A 336 5.98 -22.93 -28.87
N ALA A 337 7.28 -23.15 -28.67
CA ALA A 337 8.29 -23.10 -29.73
C ALA A 337 8.92 -24.47 -29.94
N PHE A 338 8.56 -25.11 -31.06
CA PHE A 338 8.98 -26.48 -31.35
C PHE A 338 10.44 -26.54 -31.80
N PRO A 339 11.29 -27.28 -31.07
CA PRO A 339 12.58 -27.70 -31.60
C PRO A 339 12.37 -28.62 -32.80
N LYS A 340 13.32 -28.64 -33.72
CA LYS A 340 13.24 -29.57 -34.86
C LYS A 340 13.31 -31.01 -34.34
N PRO A 341 12.62 -31.97 -34.99
CA PRO A 341 12.82 -33.38 -34.69
C PRO A 341 14.31 -33.75 -34.64
N GLY A 342 14.70 -34.50 -33.61
CA GLY A 342 16.08 -34.90 -33.32
C GLY A 342 16.97 -33.83 -32.67
N GLU A 343 16.58 -32.55 -32.62
CA GLU A 343 17.35 -31.52 -31.90
C GLU A 343 17.01 -31.54 -30.40
N PRO A 344 18.01 -31.56 -29.50
CA PRO A 344 17.76 -31.53 -28.06
C PRO A 344 17.26 -30.16 -27.62
N PHE A 345 16.29 -30.15 -26.71
CA PHE A 345 15.78 -28.93 -26.10
C PHE A 345 15.71 -29.04 -24.59
N ARG A 346 15.71 -27.87 -23.93
CA ARG A 346 15.71 -27.76 -22.46
C ARG A 346 14.32 -27.40 -21.97
N TYR A 347 13.81 -28.18 -21.03
CA TYR A 347 12.55 -27.96 -20.34
C TYR A 347 12.82 -27.65 -18.86
N PRO A 348 12.80 -26.37 -18.46
CA PRO A 348 13.11 -25.99 -17.10
C PRO A 348 11.98 -26.35 -16.14
N ILE A 349 12.31 -27.05 -15.05
CA ILE A 349 11.42 -27.24 -13.90
C ILE A 349 11.75 -26.16 -12.89
N SER A 350 10.86 -25.19 -12.71
CA SER A 350 11.16 -23.99 -11.93
C SER A 350 10.39 -23.92 -10.62
N VAL A 351 10.92 -23.20 -9.63
CA VAL A 351 10.21 -22.88 -8.38
C VAL A 351 10.13 -21.38 -8.16
N LEU A 352 9.02 -20.93 -7.59
CA LEU A 352 8.81 -19.52 -7.25
C LEU A 352 9.60 -19.09 -6.00
N ASN A 353 9.87 -20.05 -5.10
CA ASN A 353 10.65 -19.84 -3.88
C ASN A 353 11.40 -21.12 -3.49
N ALA A 354 12.71 -21.15 -3.70
CA ALA A 354 13.55 -22.29 -3.31
C ALA A 354 14.03 -22.23 -1.86
N ARG A 355 13.66 -21.18 -1.09
CA ARG A 355 14.17 -20.96 0.26
C ARG A 355 13.93 -22.19 1.12
N GLY A 356 15.00 -22.74 1.69
CA GLY A 356 14.92 -23.88 2.61
C GLY A 356 15.06 -25.27 1.98
N LEU A 357 15.12 -25.37 0.65
CA LEU A 357 15.44 -26.63 -0.01
C LEU A 357 16.92 -26.96 0.20
N VAL A 358 17.21 -28.09 0.81
CA VAL A 358 18.59 -28.53 1.08
C VAL A 358 19.17 -29.35 -0.08
N GLY A 359 20.47 -29.65 -0.06
CA GLY A 359 21.16 -30.37 -1.16
C GLY A 359 20.67 -31.79 -1.41
N ASN A 360 19.93 -32.38 -0.46
CA ASN A 360 19.19 -33.64 -0.53
C ASN A 360 17.68 -33.40 -0.73
N GLY A 361 17.33 -32.20 -1.19
CA GLY A 361 16.06 -31.55 -0.98
C GLY A 361 14.97 -31.87 -1.95
N PHE A 362 15.20 -32.65 -3.01
CA PHE A 362 14.11 -33.06 -3.88
C PHE A 362 14.30 -34.38 -4.61
N GLU A 363 13.17 -35.03 -4.84
CA GLU A 363 12.96 -36.19 -5.70
C GLU A 363 11.71 -35.90 -6.53
N MET A 364 11.79 -36.07 -7.84
CA MET A 364 10.67 -35.80 -8.74
C MET A 364 10.54 -36.88 -9.81
N ASP A 365 9.29 -37.23 -10.07
CA ASP A 365 8.87 -38.09 -11.16
C ASP A 365 8.16 -37.23 -12.20
N VAL A 366 8.63 -37.29 -13.44
CA VAL A 366 8.08 -36.52 -14.55
C VAL A 366 7.67 -37.46 -15.68
N THR A 367 6.40 -37.39 -16.07
CA THR A 367 5.88 -38.09 -17.24
C THR A 367 5.84 -37.18 -18.44
N TYR A 368 6.00 -37.76 -19.63
CA TYR A 368 6.00 -37.05 -20.90
C TYR A 368 5.33 -37.89 -22.00
N PRO A 369 4.94 -37.27 -23.13
CA PRO A 369 4.30 -38.00 -24.23
C PRO A 369 5.27 -38.92 -24.96
N THR A 370 4.74 -39.96 -25.61
CA THR A 370 5.53 -41.02 -26.25
C THR A 370 6.44 -40.55 -27.40
N PHE A 371 6.11 -39.42 -28.03
CA PHE A 371 6.91 -38.83 -29.12
C PHE A 371 8.06 -37.95 -28.62
N ILE A 372 8.15 -37.74 -27.30
CA ILE A 372 9.27 -37.09 -26.62
C ILE A 372 10.14 -38.16 -25.97
N GLN A 373 11.45 -38.04 -26.14
CA GLN A 373 12.44 -38.89 -25.51
C GLN A 373 13.28 -38.08 -24.54
N SER A 374 13.28 -38.48 -23.27
CA SER A 374 14.18 -37.93 -22.26
C SER A 374 15.62 -38.36 -22.50
N VAL A 375 16.54 -37.40 -22.47
CA VAL A 375 17.98 -37.61 -22.69
C VAL A 375 18.74 -37.51 -21.37
N SER A 376 18.55 -36.42 -20.63
CA SER A 376 19.33 -36.15 -19.42
C SER A 376 18.68 -35.07 -18.52
N VAL A 377 19.26 -34.89 -17.34
CA VAL A 377 18.95 -33.78 -16.43
C VAL A 377 20.19 -32.88 -16.28
N GLU A 378 20.04 -31.59 -16.52
CA GLU A 378 21.10 -30.60 -16.35
C GLU A 378 20.83 -29.74 -15.11
N ARG A 379 21.92 -29.39 -14.39
CA ARG A 379 21.89 -28.40 -13.30
C ARG A 379 21.70 -26.99 -13.86
N THR A 380 21.16 -26.12 -13.02
CA THR A 380 20.91 -24.71 -13.32
C THR A 380 21.77 -23.83 -12.41
N PRO A 381 21.76 -22.49 -12.56
CA PRO A 381 22.41 -21.60 -11.60
C PRO A 381 21.94 -21.80 -10.15
N LEU A 382 20.66 -22.15 -9.95
CA LEU A 382 20.07 -22.37 -8.64
C LEU A 382 20.63 -23.64 -7.97
N THR A 383 20.79 -24.72 -8.75
CA THR A 383 21.32 -26.01 -8.26
C THR A 383 22.79 -26.28 -8.60
N ARG A 384 23.54 -25.28 -9.09
CA ARG A 384 24.94 -25.47 -9.52
C ARG A 384 25.85 -26.04 -8.43
N ASN A 385 25.53 -25.73 -7.17
CA ASN A 385 26.29 -26.17 -6.00
C ASN A 385 25.76 -27.48 -5.42
N PHE A 386 24.64 -28.01 -5.92
CA PHE A 386 24.09 -29.27 -5.44
C PHE A 386 25.05 -30.43 -5.76
N PRO A 387 24.94 -31.53 -4.97
CA PRO A 387 25.65 -32.76 -5.26
C PRO A 387 25.27 -33.25 -6.66
N GLU A 388 25.94 -34.29 -7.12
CA GLU A 388 25.58 -34.92 -8.39
C GLU A 388 24.08 -35.26 -8.42
N LEU A 389 23.38 -34.76 -9.45
CA LEU A 389 22.00 -35.14 -9.72
C LEU A 389 22.03 -36.58 -10.21
N GLN A 390 21.18 -37.42 -9.64
CA GLN A 390 20.96 -38.78 -10.11
C GLN A 390 19.64 -38.81 -10.87
N TRP A 391 19.61 -39.50 -12.00
CA TRP A 391 18.37 -39.69 -12.75
C TRP A 391 18.33 -41.05 -13.41
N THR A 392 17.10 -41.55 -13.58
CA THR A 392 16.79 -42.77 -14.32
C THR A 392 15.71 -42.44 -15.33
N VAL A 393 15.95 -42.80 -16.59
CA VAL A 393 14.91 -42.74 -17.64
C VAL A 393 14.24 -44.11 -17.70
N GLU A 394 12.91 -44.12 -17.71
CA GLU A 394 12.08 -45.31 -17.85
C GLU A 394 11.28 -45.20 -19.16
N PRO A 395 11.88 -45.54 -20.32
CA PRO A 395 11.25 -45.31 -21.63
C PRO A 395 9.88 -45.99 -21.77
N ASP A 396 9.73 -47.20 -21.24
CA ASP A 396 8.48 -47.97 -21.31
C ASP A 396 7.30 -47.31 -20.57
N LYS A 397 7.60 -46.38 -19.66
CA LYS A 397 6.59 -45.60 -18.92
C LYS A 397 6.50 -44.14 -19.37
N ASN A 398 7.34 -43.72 -20.32
CA ASN A 398 7.56 -42.32 -20.69
C ASN A 398 7.79 -41.44 -19.46
N GLN A 399 8.69 -41.89 -18.59
CA GLN A 399 8.93 -41.27 -17.29
C GLN A 399 10.43 -41.03 -17.09
N ILE A 400 10.78 -39.90 -16.48
CA ILE A 400 12.11 -39.63 -15.94
C ILE A 400 11.98 -39.36 -14.44
N ASN A 401 12.78 -40.07 -13.66
CA ASN A 401 12.87 -39.89 -12.21
C ASN A 401 14.22 -39.27 -11.91
N PHE A 402 14.26 -38.20 -11.14
CA PHE A 402 15.51 -37.57 -10.74
C PHE A 402 15.49 -37.10 -9.28
N SER A 403 16.66 -37.19 -8.66
CA SER A 403 16.86 -36.78 -7.28
C SER A 403 18.24 -36.16 -7.11
N SER A 404 18.36 -35.31 -6.10
CA SER A 404 19.66 -34.83 -5.64
C SER A 404 20.31 -35.86 -4.70
N ALA A 405 21.53 -36.31 -4.97
CA ALA A 405 22.21 -37.26 -4.10
C ALA A 405 22.38 -36.70 -2.68
N PHE A 406 22.22 -37.53 -1.65
CA PHE A 406 22.41 -37.11 -0.27
C PHE A 406 23.86 -36.69 -0.01
N ASN A 407 24.07 -35.43 0.37
CA ASN A 407 25.36 -34.93 0.83
C ASN A 407 25.21 -34.23 2.19
N PRO A 408 25.60 -34.88 3.30
CA PRO A 408 25.45 -34.32 4.64
C PRO A 408 26.35 -33.09 4.89
N SER A 409 27.35 -32.85 4.03
CA SER A 409 28.22 -31.66 4.15
C SER A 409 27.62 -30.40 3.54
N GLN A 410 26.49 -30.51 2.85
CA GLN A 410 25.85 -29.39 2.17
C GLN A 410 24.73 -28.79 3.01
N GLU A 411 25.13 -28.03 4.03
CA GLU A 411 24.23 -27.45 5.03
C GLU A 411 23.52 -26.17 4.57
N ARG A 412 23.84 -25.61 3.40
CA ARG A 412 23.25 -24.33 2.97
C ARG A 412 21.98 -24.58 2.14
N PRO A 413 20.80 -24.19 2.65
CA PRO A 413 19.59 -24.27 1.86
C PRO A 413 19.68 -23.36 0.63
N LEU A 414 18.96 -23.72 -0.43
CA LEU A 414 18.74 -22.86 -1.58
C LEU A 414 18.01 -21.60 -1.14
N ILE A 415 18.24 -20.53 -1.89
CA ILE A 415 17.58 -19.24 -1.78
C ILE A 415 17.40 -18.73 -3.21
N GLY A 416 16.23 -18.18 -3.50
CA GLY A 416 15.92 -17.56 -4.79
C GLY A 416 14.79 -18.25 -5.54
N GLU A 417 14.66 -17.90 -6.81
CA GLU A 417 13.66 -18.44 -7.74
C GLU A 417 14.33 -18.97 -9.01
N GLY A 418 13.56 -19.69 -9.82
CA GLY A 418 13.95 -20.11 -11.16
C GLY A 418 14.06 -21.62 -11.30
N ALA A 419 14.69 -22.06 -12.39
CA ALA A 419 14.82 -23.47 -12.72
C ALA A 419 15.63 -24.21 -11.65
N LEU A 420 15.06 -25.26 -11.05
CA LEU A 420 15.79 -26.24 -10.25
C LEU A 420 16.67 -27.11 -11.14
N VAL A 421 16.11 -27.61 -12.24
CA VAL A 421 16.80 -28.43 -13.23
C VAL A 421 16.30 -28.09 -14.63
N ASN A 422 17.08 -28.42 -15.65
CA ASN A 422 16.59 -28.50 -17.02
C ASN A 422 16.50 -29.97 -17.41
N LEU A 423 15.30 -30.44 -17.77
CA LEU A 423 15.18 -31.72 -18.46
C LEU A 423 15.59 -31.52 -19.90
N VAL A 424 16.45 -32.39 -20.41
CA VAL A 424 16.85 -32.38 -21.82
C VAL A 424 16.08 -33.45 -22.54
N PHE A 425 15.29 -33.03 -23.52
CA PHE A 425 14.44 -33.90 -24.33
C PHE A 425 14.85 -33.82 -25.79
N THR A 426 14.49 -34.83 -26.57
CA THR A 426 14.48 -34.82 -28.04
C THR A 426 13.11 -35.24 -28.54
N MET A 427 12.65 -34.65 -29.64
CA MET A 427 11.41 -35.05 -30.32
C MET A 427 11.72 -36.04 -31.44
N ASP A 428 10.85 -37.02 -31.64
CA ASP A 428 10.93 -37.88 -32.83
C ASP A 428 10.21 -37.24 -34.05
N ASP A 429 10.46 -37.79 -35.24
CA ASP A 429 9.87 -37.31 -36.50
C ASP A 429 8.34 -37.47 -36.58
N SER A 430 7.72 -38.19 -35.63
CA SER A 430 6.28 -38.40 -35.56
C SER A 430 5.54 -37.34 -34.74
N THR A 431 6.27 -36.44 -34.07
CA THR A 431 5.71 -35.34 -33.28
C THR A 431 4.82 -34.44 -34.15
N PRO A 432 3.54 -34.24 -33.81
CA PRO A 432 2.68 -33.33 -34.54
C PRO A 432 3.25 -31.90 -34.50
N VAL A 433 3.28 -31.24 -35.66
CA VAL A 433 3.69 -29.83 -35.73
C VAL A 433 2.76 -29.01 -34.85
N GLY A 434 3.30 -28.33 -33.83
CA GLY A 434 2.49 -27.51 -32.95
C GLY A 434 2.05 -28.19 -31.64
N ASP A 435 2.43 -29.44 -31.38
CA ASP A 435 2.00 -30.16 -30.17
C ASP A 435 3.17 -30.84 -29.45
N SER A 436 3.43 -30.43 -28.20
CA SER A 436 4.43 -31.08 -27.33
C SER A 436 3.81 -32.14 -26.44
N GLY A 437 2.47 -32.21 -26.41
CA GLY A 437 1.69 -32.89 -25.39
C GLY A 437 2.01 -32.42 -23.96
N PRO A 438 1.33 -33.00 -22.96
CA PRO A 438 1.52 -32.63 -21.57
C PRO A 438 2.80 -33.27 -21.01
N VAL A 439 3.66 -32.45 -20.41
CA VAL A 439 4.71 -32.90 -19.50
C VAL A 439 4.25 -32.61 -18.09
N GLU A 440 4.15 -33.64 -17.25
CA GLU A 440 3.53 -33.55 -15.93
C GLU A 440 4.51 -34.03 -14.84
N VAL A 441 4.53 -33.32 -13.71
CA VAL A 441 5.17 -33.83 -12.49
C VAL A 441 4.14 -34.69 -11.77
N THR A 442 4.33 -36.01 -11.77
CA THR A 442 3.39 -36.95 -11.15
C THR A 442 3.66 -37.14 -9.66
N GLN A 443 4.91 -36.93 -9.24
CA GLN A 443 5.32 -37.04 -7.85
C GLN A 443 6.45 -36.06 -7.58
N ALA A 444 6.40 -35.39 -6.44
CA ALA A 444 7.48 -34.53 -5.98
C ALA A 444 7.59 -34.65 -4.46
N PHE A 445 8.78 -34.97 -3.99
CA PHE A 445 9.14 -34.88 -2.58
C PHE A 445 10.16 -33.78 -2.41
N PHE A 446 10.00 -33.01 -1.34
CA PHE A 446 10.98 -32.01 -0.95
C PHE A 446 11.48 -32.30 0.47
N HIS A 447 12.79 -32.39 0.64
CA HIS A 447 13.41 -32.36 1.97
C HIS A 447 13.76 -30.91 2.32
N ILE A 448 13.31 -30.51 3.50
CA ILE A 448 13.45 -29.17 4.06
C ILE A 448 14.42 -29.23 5.23
N GLY A 449 15.36 -28.28 5.25
CA GLY A 449 16.41 -28.17 6.27
C GLY A 449 16.01 -27.40 7.51
#